data_AF-A0A968NN02-F1
#
_entry.id   AF-A0A968NN02-F1
#
_cell.length_a   1.000
_cell.length_b   1.000
_cell.length_c   1.000
_cell.angle_alpha   90.00
_cell.angle_beta   90.00
_cell.angle_gamma   90.00
#
_symmetry.space_group_name_H-M   'P 1'
#
loop_
_entity.id
_entity.type
_entity.pdbx_description
1 polymer ?
#
loop_
_entity_poly.entity_id
_entity_poly.type
_entity_poly.pdbx_seq_one_letter_code
_entity_poly.pdbx_strand_id
1 'polypeptide(L)' 'MREIDPRSLADLVRRPIVTEKATILMEQNKYTFEVAPKATKPEIRAAIETLFDVKVESVNTSNPPRKKRRVGRFVGYR' A
#
# COMPACT_ATOMS: atom_id res chain seq x y z
N MET A 1 -12.91 -16.28 10.13
CA MET A 1 -11.62 -15.69 9.71
C MET A 1 -11.53 -15.84 8.20
N ARG A 2 -11.10 -14.81 7.45
CA ARG A 2 -10.85 -14.95 6.01
C ARG A 2 -9.64 -15.85 5.83
N GLU A 3 -9.77 -16.91 5.03
CA GLU A 3 -8.64 -17.70 4.58
C GLU A 3 -7.81 -16.86 3.59
N ILE A 4 -6.49 -16.87 3.77
CA ILE A 4 -5.57 -16.13 2.91
C ILE A 4 -5.24 -17.03 1.72
N ASP A 5 -5.76 -16.69 0.54
CA ASP A 5 -5.41 -17.39 -0.71
C ASP A 5 -4.06 -16.86 -1.26
N PRO A 6 -3.01 -17.70 -1.33
CA PRO A 6 -1.69 -17.30 -1.82
C PRO A 6 -1.69 -16.70 -3.22
N ARG A 7 -2.62 -17.11 -4.09
CA ARG A 7 -2.71 -16.63 -5.47
C ARG A 7 -3.09 -15.14 -5.55
N SER A 8 -3.87 -14.69 -4.57
CA SER A 8 -4.40 -13.32 -4.52
C SER A 8 -3.42 -12.31 -3.93
N LEU A 9 -2.37 -12.77 -3.23
CA LEU A 9 -1.45 -11.91 -2.49
C LEU A 9 -0.62 -10.99 -3.41
N ALA A 10 -0.23 -11.49 -4.58
CA ALA A 10 0.56 -10.74 -5.56
C ALA A 10 -0.18 -9.47 -6.05
N ASP A 11 -1.51 -9.54 -6.19
CA ASP A 11 -2.33 -8.44 -6.70
C ASP A 11 -2.58 -7.33 -5.65
N LEU A 12 -2.22 -7.56 -4.38
CA LEU A 12 -2.49 -6.61 -3.29
C LEU A 12 -1.50 -5.45 -3.26
N VAL A 13 -0.25 -5.67 -3.68
CA VAL A 13 0.81 -4.65 -3.66
C VAL A 13 0.97 -4.10 -5.08
N ARG A 14 0.69 -2.81 -5.27
CA ARG A 14 0.68 -2.20 -6.62
C ARG A 14 2.01 -1.59 -7.02
N ARG A 15 2.57 -0.73 -6.17
CA ARG A 15 3.82 0.00 -6.45
C ARG A 15 4.43 0.61 -5.20
N PRO A 16 5.76 0.82 -5.15
CA PRO A 16 6.38 1.63 -4.11
C PRO A 16 6.00 3.11 -4.26
N ILE A 17 5.87 3.80 -3.13
CA ILE A 17 5.64 5.25 -3.10
C ILE A 17 6.97 5.94 -2.84
N VAL A 18 7.44 6.72 -3.82
CA VAL A 18 8.66 7.51 -3.71
C VAL A 18 8.28 8.97 -3.46
N THR A 19 8.64 9.47 -2.28
CA THR A 19 8.48 10.86 -1.83
C THR A 19 9.60 11.15 -0.83
N GLU A 20 9.93 12.42 -0.59
CA GLU A 20 10.94 12.81 0.42
C GLU A 20 10.69 12.14 1.78
N LYS A 21 9.42 12.14 2.23
CA LYS A 21 9.01 11.45 3.45
C LYS A 21 9.25 9.94 3.39
N ALA A 22 8.99 9.30 2.26
CA ALA A 22 9.21 7.88 2.09
C ALA A 22 10.71 7.54 2.12
N THR A 23 11.56 8.39 1.56
CA THR A 23 13.02 8.24 1.63
C THR A 23 13.52 8.33 3.07
N ILE A 24 13.06 9.32 3.85
CA ILE A 24 13.42 9.44 5.28
C ILE A 24 12.98 8.21 6.09
N LEU A 25 11.81 7.66 5.78
CA LEU A 25 11.32 6.44 6.42
C LEU A 25 12.15 5.21 6.01
N MET A 26 12.64 5.17 4.78
CA MET A 26 13.50 4.09 4.29
C MET A 26 14.81 3.99 5.07
N GLU A 27 15.41 5.11 5.45
CA GLU A 27 16.57 5.15 6.35
C GLU A 27 16.29 4.50 7.72
N GLN A 28 15.01 4.48 8.13
CA GLN A 28 14.54 3.83 9.36
C GLN A 28 13.99 2.41 9.11
N ASN A 29 14.32 1.77 7.98
CA ASN A 29 13.81 0.47 7.55
C ASN A 29 12.28 0.40 7.38
N LYS A 30 11.63 1.55 7.12
CA LYS A 30 10.18 1.63 6.90
C LYS A 30 9.90 1.91 5.43
N TYR A 31 9.36 0.92 4.74
CA TYR A 31 9.01 1.01 3.33
C TYR A 31 7.53 1.37 3.14
N THR A 32 7.24 2.19 2.12
CA THR A 32 5.88 2.67 1.83
C THR A 32 5.41 2.17 0.47
N PHE A 33 4.27 1.49 0.44
CA PHE A 33 3.68 0.92 -0.77
C PHE A 33 2.24 1.41 -0.98
N GLU A 34 1.85 1.56 -2.25
CA GLU A 34 0.46 1.63 -2.63
C GLU A 34 -0.12 0.22 -2.70
N VAL A 35 -1.21 -0.01 -1.97
CA VAL A 35 -1.88 -1.31 -1.90
C VAL A 35 -3.32 -1.21 -2.40
N ALA A 36 -3.92 -2.36 -2.70
CA ALA A 36 -5.33 -2.43 -3.08
C ALA A 36 -6.22 -1.90 -1.93
N PRO A 37 -7.26 -1.09 -2.21
CA PRO A 37 -8.13 -0.52 -1.17
C PRO A 37 -8.89 -1.56 -0.31
N LYS A 38 -9.05 -2.77 -0.85
CA LYS A 38 -9.71 -3.90 -0.18
C LYS A 38 -8.77 -4.69 0.75
N ALA A 39 -7.46 -4.43 0.71
CA ALA A 39 -6.45 -5.20 1.42
C ALA A 39 -6.49 -4.94 2.93
N THR A 40 -6.43 -6.00 3.71
CA THR A 40 -6.34 -5.95 5.17
C THR A 40 -4.88 -6.08 5.63
N LYS A 41 -4.57 -5.66 6.86
CA LYS A 41 -3.20 -5.69 7.40
C LYS A 41 -2.55 -7.09 7.38
N PRO A 42 -3.24 -8.18 7.76
CA PRO A 42 -2.65 -9.52 7.70
C PRO A 42 -2.30 -9.95 6.27
N GLU A 43 -3.16 -9.62 5.30
CA GLU A 43 -2.93 -9.93 3.89
C GLU A 43 -1.74 -9.13 3.32
N ILE A 44 -1.62 -7.84 3.67
CA ILE A 44 -0.48 -7.01 3.25
C ILE A 44 0.82 -7.55 3.83
N ARG A 45 0.80 -7.99 5.10
CA ARG A 45 1.96 -8.62 5.73
C ARG A 45 2.39 -9.86 4.96
N ALA A 46 1.47 -10.81 4.76
CA ALA A 46 1.75 -12.05 4.04
C ALA A 46 2.24 -11.78 2.61
N ALA A 47 1.66 -10.80 1.91
CA ALA A 47 2.07 -10.43 0.56
C ALA A 47 3.50 -9.91 0.52
N ILE A 48 3.88 -8.99 1.42
CA ILE A 48 5.24 -8.43 1.46
C ILE A 48 6.27 -9.49 1.87
N GLU A 49 5.96 -10.31 2.89
CA GLU A 49 6.84 -11.40 3.33
C GLU A 49 7.08 -12.40 2.18
N THR A 50 6.04 -12.74 1.40
CA THR A 50 6.14 -13.68 0.26
C THR A 50 6.86 -13.09 -0.96
N LEU A 51 6.59 -11.82 -1.30
CA LEU A 51 7.14 -11.18 -2.51
C LEU A 51 8.62 -10.82 -2.38
N PHE A 52 9.06 -10.47 -1.18
CA PHE A 52 10.40 -9.94 -0.94
C PHE A 52 11.27 -10.87 -0.07
N ASP A 53 10.72 -11.99 0.42
CA ASP A 53 11.41 -12.94 1.31
C ASP A 53 12.02 -12.26 2.55
N VAL A 54 11.23 -11.38 3.17
CA VAL A 54 11.62 -10.60 4.36
C VAL A 54 10.66 -10.86 5.51
N LYS A 55 11.08 -10.55 6.74
CA LYS A 55 10.22 -10.62 7.92
C LYS A 55 9.65 -9.23 8.25
N VAL A 56 8.32 -9.11 8.30
CA VAL A 56 7.66 -7.84 8.62
C VAL A 56 7.34 -7.77 10.10
N GLU A 57 7.77 -6.68 10.76
CA GLU A 57 7.49 -6.45 12.18
C GLU A 57 6.07 -5.92 12.40
N SER A 58 5.70 -4.85 11.69
CA SER A 58 4.39 -4.20 11.83
C SER A 58 3.95 -3.55 10.52
N VAL A 59 2.62 -3.40 10.35
CA VAL A 59 2.01 -2.79 9.16
C VAL A 59 1.09 -1.65 9.57
N ASN A 60 1.35 -0.47 9.00
CA ASN A 60 0.52 0.71 9.14
C ASN A 60 -0.11 1.07 7.79
N THR A 61 -1.41 1.37 7.81
CA THR A 61 -2.21 1.67 6.62
C THR A 61 -2.88 3.02 6.78
N SER A 62 -2.92 3.82 5.72
CA SER A 62 -3.65 5.09 5.65
C SER A 62 -4.43 5.14 4.34
N ASN A 63 -5.69 5.57 4.42
CA ASN A 63 -6.54 5.77 3.24
C ASN A 63 -6.85 7.27 3.10
N PRO A 64 -6.10 8.02 2.28
CA PRO A 64 -6.33 9.45 2.11
C PRO A 64 -7.66 9.70 1.39
N PRO A 65 -8.38 10.80 1.71
CA PRO A 65 -9.60 11.15 1.00
C PRO A 65 -9.31 11.48 -0.46
N ARG A 66 -10.28 11.18 -1.33
CA ARG A 66 -10.20 11.54 -2.76
C ARG A 66 -10.03 13.04 -2.92
N LYS A 67 -9.11 13.44 -3.79
CA LYS A 67 -8.75 14.85 -3.95
C LYS A 67 -9.63 15.47 -5.03
N LYS A 68 -10.44 16.47 -4.68
CA LYS A 68 -11.20 17.27 -5.66
C LYS A 68 -10.24 17.92 -6.66
N ARG A 69 -10.55 17.78 -7.94
CA ARG A 69 -9.78 18.33 -9.06
C ARG A 69 -10.72 18.92 -10.10
N ARG A 70 -10.36 20.07 -10.66
CA ARG A 70 -11.11 20.68 -11.77
C ARG A 70 -10.29 20.54 -13.04
N VAL A 71 -10.91 20.05 -14.11
CA VAL A 71 -10.32 19.96 -15.45
C VAL A 71 -11.20 20.79 -16.38
N GLY A 72 -10.72 21.98 -16.75
CA GLY A 72 -11.51 22.96 -17.49
C GLY A 72 -12.79 23.35 -16.74
N ARG A 73 -13.95 23.13 -17.37
CA ARG A 73 -15.28 23.42 -16.81
C ARG A 73 -15.76 22.37 -15.80
N PHE A 74 -15.25 21.14 -15.86
CA PHE A 74 -15.78 20.03 -15.07
C PHE A 74 -14.99 19.82 -13.76
N VAL A 75 -15.72 19.62 -12.66
CA VAL A 75 -15.15 19.25 -11.37
C VAL A 75 -15.28 17.74 -11.19
N GLY A 76 -14.16 17.08 -10.91
CA GLY A 76 -14.07 15.65 -10.62
C GLY A 76 -13.22 15.37 -9.39
N TYR A 77 -12.89 14.09 -9.20
CA TYR A 77 -12.08 13.61 -8.09
C TYR A 77 -10.93 12.76 -8.63
N ARG A 78 -9.76 12.90 -8.00
CA ARG A 78 -8.63 11.98 -8.15
C ARG A 78 -8.59 11.00 -6.98
#